data_AF-A0ABD0N8D1-F1
#
_entry.id   AF-A0ABD0N8D1-F1
#
_cell.length_a   1.000
_cell.length_b   1.000
_cell.length_c   1.000
_cell.angle_alpha   90.00
_cell.angle_beta   90.00
_cell.angle_gamma   90.00
#
_symmetry.space_group_name_H-M   'P 1'
#
loop_
_entity.id
_entity.type
_entity.pdbx_description
1 polymer ?
#
loop_
_entity_poly.entity_id
_entity_poly.type
_entity_poly.pdbx_seq_one_letter_code
_entity_poly.pdbx_strand_id
1 'polypeptide(L)'
;RCAVYLKQGYQWLKDKILSEEGRRQQAKLKELQAIAERLGCTLPQLAIGNTARALLLSLFLSVCLTGCLSLSPASVLCCLG
;
A
#
# COMPACT_ATOMS: atom_id res chain seq x y z
N ARG A 1 -3.12 -22.49 -28.67
CA ARG A 1 -2.68 -21.22 -29.31
C ARG A 1 -2.64 -20.02 -28.35
N CYS A 2 -3.11 -20.11 -27.10
CA CYS A 2 -3.11 -18.98 -26.16
C CYS A 2 -1.72 -18.58 -25.60
N ALA A 3 -0.76 -19.51 -25.53
CA ALA A 3 0.58 -19.22 -25.01
C ALA A 3 1.39 -18.24 -25.89
N VAL A 4 1.10 -18.17 -27.20
CA VAL A 4 1.83 -17.30 -28.14
C VAL A 4 1.44 -15.82 -27.93
N TYR A 5 0.16 -15.54 -27.65
CA TYR A 5 -0.30 -14.17 -27.36
C TYR A 5 0.17 -13.70 -25.98
N LEU A 6 0.27 -14.59 -24.99
CA LEU A 6 0.86 -14.26 -23.68
C LEU A 6 2.34 -13.87 -23.81
N LYS A 7 3.11 -14.55 -24.68
CA LYS A 7 4.52 -14.20 -24.87
C LYS A 7 4.75 -12.81 -25.46
N GLN A 8 3.85 -12.32 -26.32
CA GLN A 8 4.00 -10.99 -26.92
C GLN A 8 3.35 -9.88 -26.07
N GLY A 9 2.22 -10.15 -25.42
CA GLY A 9 1.47 -9.12 -24.67
C GLY A 9 2.12 -8.68 -23.36
N TYR A 10 2.92 -9.54 -22.72
CA TYR A 10 3.55 -9.25 -21.42
C TYR A 10 5.02 -8.88 -21.53
N GLN A 11 5.52 -8.62 -22.76
CA GLN A 11 6.93 -8.25 -22.96
C GLN A 11 7.28 -6.98 -22.17
N TRP A 12 6.40 -5.97 -22.17
CA TRP A 12 6.59 -4.75 -21.37
C TRP A 12 6.70 -5.03 -19.86
N LEU A 13 5.96 -6.01 -19.36
CA LEU A 13 5.99 -6.38 -17.94
C LEU A 13 7.30 -7.11 -17.62
N LYS A 14 7.72 -8.01 -18.49
CA LYS A 14 9.01 -8.69 -18.39
C LYS A 14 10.17 -7.68 -18.38
N ASP A 15 10.12 -6.69 -19.27
CA ASP A 15 11.13 -5.63 -19.35
C ASP A 15 11.13 -4.76 -18.09
N LYS A 16 9.95 -4.42 -17.53
CA LYS A 16 9.86 -3.73 -16.23
C LYS A 16 10.45 -4.55 -15.08
N ILE A 17 10.18 -5.85 -15.01
CA ILE A 17 10.69 -6.73 -13.96
C ILE A 17 12.22 -6.86 -14.05
N LEU A 18 12.76 -7.00 -15.27
CA LEU A 18 14.20 -7.17 -15.50
C LEU A 18 14.97 -5.85 -15.46
N SER A 19 14.29 -4.71 -15.51
CA SER A 19 14.90 -3.39 -15.38
C SER A 19 15.65 -3.24 -14.05
N GLU A 20 16.60 -2.31 -14.00
CA GLU A 20 17.34 -1.98 -12.77
C GLU A 20 16.40 -1.61 -11.62
N GLU A 21 15.37 -0.81 -11.91
CA GLU A 21 14.36 -0.43 -10.93
C GLU A 21 13.55 -1.65 -10.46
N GLY A 22 13.19 -2.55 -11.37
CA GLY A 22 12.52 -3.82 -11.05
C GLY A 22 13.35 -4.70 -10.11
N ARG A 23 14.66 -4.79 -10.32
CA ARG A 23 15.57 -5.53 -9.42
C ARG A 23 15.66 -4.90 -8.04
N ARG A 24 15.72 -3.57 -7.95
CA ARG A 24 15.70 -2.84 -6.66
C ARG A 24 14.41 -3.07 -5.90
N GLN A 25 13.28 -3.03 -6.59
CA GLN A 25 11.97 -3.31 -6.01
C GLN A 25 11.86 -4.76 -5.52
N GLN A 26 12.38 -5.73 -6.28
CA GLN A 26 12.46 -7.13 -5.84
C GLN A 26 13.31 -7.31 -4.58
N ALA A 27 14.41 -6.57 -4.41
CA ALA A 27 15.20 -6.61 -3.19
C ALA A 27 14.39 -6.14 -1.97
N LYS A 28 13.68 -5.01 -2.09
CA LYS A 28 12.76 -4.53 -1.04
C LYS A 28 11.64 -5.52 -0.73
N LEU A 29 11.09 -6.18 -1.76
CA LEU A 29 10.05 -7.21 -1.56
C LEU A 29 10.57 -8.41 -0.75
N LYS A 30 11.85 -8.80 -0.91
CA LYS A 30 12.46 -9.86 -0.09
C LYS A 30 12.57 -9.48 1.38
N GLU A 31 12.90 -8.22 1.67
CA GLU A 31 12.92 -7.71 3.05
C GLU A 31 11.52 -7.73 3.67
N LEU A 32 10.51 -7.30 2.90
CA LEU A 32 9.10 -7.33 3.34
C LEU A 32 8.56 -8.75 3.49
N GLN A 33 9.03 -9.71 2.68
CA GLN A 33 8.65 -11.12 2.78
C GLN A 33 9.05 -11.70 4.14
N ALA A 34 10.26 -11.38 4.64
CA ALA A 34 10.70 -11.82 5.97
C ALA A 34 9.81 -11.25 7.09
N ILE A 35 9.29 -10.03 6.92
CA ILE A 35 8.34 -9.43 7.87
C ILE A 35 6.99 -10.15 7.80
N ALA A 36 6.50 -10.45 6.60
CA ALA A 36 5.24 -11.16 6.39
C ALA A 36 5.28 -12.56 7.03
N GLU A 37 6.38 -13.30 6.85
CA GLU A 37 6.60 -14.61 7.47
C GLU A 37 6.57 -14.55 9.00
N ARG A 38 7.21 -13.54 9.61
CA ARG A 38 7.17 -13.34 11.06
C ARG A 38 5.78 -13.01 11.60
N LEU A 39 4.93 -12.41 10.77
CA LEU A 39 3.53 -12.11 11.10
C LEU A 39 2.58 -13.27 10.77
N GLY A 40 3.08 -14.36 10.17
CA GLY A 40 2.27 -15.49 9.73
C GLY A 40 1.34 -15.16 8.55
N CYS A 41 1.66 -14.12 7.76
CA CYS A 41 0.86 -13.69 6.61
C CYS A 41 1.67 -13.74 5.31
N THR A 42 0.98 -13.77 4.17
CA THR A 42 1.64 -13.73 2.86
C THR A 42 1.95 -12.28 2.45
N LEU A 43 3.03 -12.06 1.71
CA LEU A 43 3.38 -10.74 1.17
C LEU A 43 2.24 -10.03 0.42
N PRO A 44 1.42 -10.68 -0.43
CA PRO A 44 0.24 -10.04 -1.02
C PRO A 44 -0.82 -9.65 0.02
N GLN A 45 -1.05 -10.45 1.06
CA GLN A 45 -1.94 -10.06 2.18
C GLN A 45 -1.39 -8.84 2.92
N LEU A 46 -0.07 -8.76 3.13
CA LEU A 46 0.59 -7.61 3.73
C LEU A 46 0.47 -6.35 2.85
N ALA A 47 0.64 -6.48 1.53
CA ALA A 47 0.50 -5.38 0.58
C ALA A 47 -0.93 -4.81 0.55
N ILE A 48 -1.95 -5.68 0.50
CA ILE A 48 -3.36 -5.27 0.53
C ILE A 48 -3.70 -4.64 1.89
N GLY A 49 -3.22 -5.24 2.98
CA GLY A 49 -3.42 -4.72 4.33
C GLY A 49 -2.81 -3.33 4.56
N ASN A 50 -1.64 -3.05 3.98
CA ASN A 50 -1.03 -1.72 4.06
C ASN A 50 -1.85 -0.66 3.32
N THR A 51 -2.37 -0.99 2.14
CA THR A 51 -3.27 -0.11 1.38
C THR A 51 -4.55 0.19 2.16
N ALA A 52 -5.15 -0.82 2.78
CA ALA A 52 -6.34 -0.65 3.61
C ALA A 52 -6.06 0.26 4.83
N ARG A 53 -4.91 0.11 5.49
CA ARG A 53 -4.50 0.96 6.62
C ARG A 53 -4.31 2.43 6.19
N ALA A 54 -3.66 2.66 5.05
CA ALA A 54 -3.43 4.02 4.54
C ALA A 54 -4.75 4.74 4.19
N LEU A 55 -5.69 4.04 3.55
CA LEU A 55 -7.02 4.57 3.23
C LEU A 55 -7.85 4.84 4.50
N LEU A 56 -7.74 3.98 5.50
CA LEU A 56 -8.43 4.18 6.78
C LEU A 56 -7.90 5.43 7.48
N LEU A 57 -6.58 5.61 7.56
CA LEU A 57 -5.96 6.78 8.19
C LEU A 57 -6.28 8.08 7.45
N SER A 58 -6.31 8.06 6.11
CA SER A 58 -6.67 9.25 5.32
C SER A 58 -8.14 9.63 5.49
N LEU A 59 -9.05 8.65 5.50
CA LEU A 59 -10.47 8.87 5.81
C LEU A 59 -10.65 9.39 7.24
N PHE A 60 -9.94 8.81 8.21
CA PHE A 60 -10.00 9.23 9.61
C PHE A 60 -9.52 10.68 9.77
N LEU A 61 -8.38 11.03 9.17
CA LEU A 61 -7.86 12.39 9.19
C LEU A 61 -8.82 13.37 8.50
N SER A 62 -9.43 12.99 7.37
CA SER A 62 -10.42 13.81 6.69
C SER A 62 -11.67 14.04 7.56
N VAL A 63 -12.21 12.99 8.19
CA VAL A 63 -13.39 13.10 9.07
C VAL A 63 -13.07 13.95 10.29
N CYS A 64 -11.90 13.76 10.91
CA CYS A 64 -11.44 14.61 12.00
C CYS A 64 -11.28 16.07 11.56
N LEU A 65 -10.70 16.33 10.39
CA LEU A 65 -10.49 17.68 9.88
C LEU A 65 -11.82 18.37 9.53
N THR A 66 -12.77 17.66 8.92
CA THR A 66 -14.11 18.17 8.63
C THR A 66 -14.94 18.38 9.91
N GLY A 67 -14.83 17.47 10.88
CA GLY A 67 -15.47 17.61 12.19
C GLY A 67 -14.95 18.81 12.99
N CYS A 68 -13.63 19.08 12.94
CA CYS A 68 -13.02 20.26 13.56
C CYS A 68 -13.40 21.57 12.86
N LEU A 69 -13.70 21.56 11.57
CA LEU A 69 -14.08 22.78 10.83
C LEU A 69 -15.55 23.19 11.06
N SER A 70 -16.40 22.24 11.47
CA SER A 70 -17.83 22.49 11.72
C SER A 70 -18.21 22.68 13.19
N LEU A 71 -17.30 22.44 14.15
CA LEU A 71 -17.56 22.62 15.57
C LEU A 71 -16.75 23.78 16.15
N SER A 72 -17.46 24.79 16.67
CA SER A 72 -16.99 25.98 17.40
C SER A 72 -15.67 25.77 18.19
N PRO A 73 -14.78 26.79 18.26
CA PRO A 73 -13.40 26.69 18.78
C PRO A 73 -13.26 26.18 20.23
N ALA A 74 -14.35 26.09 20.99
CA ALA A 74 -14.37 25.50 22.34
C ALA A 74 -14.13 23.97 22.36
N SER A 75 -14.33 23.28 21.24
CA SER A 75 -14.31 21.80 21.18
C SER A 75 -12.90 21.23 20.90
N VAL A 76 -12.00 22.05 20.34
CA VAL A 76 -10.65 21.64 19.95
C VAL A 76 -9.78 21.32 21.17
N LEU A 77 -10.09 21.92 22.33
CA LEU A 77 -9.35 21.72 23.58
C LEU A 77 -9.57 20.33 24.20
N CYS A 78 -10.66 19.62 23.86
CA CYS A 78 -10.96 18.29 24.42
C CYS A 78 -10.24 17.14 23.71
N CYS A 79 -9.72 17.35 22.50
CA CYS A 79 -9.07 16.28 21.73
C CYS A 79 -7.54 16.20 21.96
N LEU A 80 -6.95 17.14 22.68
CA LEU A 80 -5.51 17.18 22.99
C LEU A 80 -5.19 16.82 24.46
N GLY A 81 -6.20 16.47 25.26
CA GLY A 81 -6.06 16.04 26.66
C GLY A 81 -6.10 14.53 26.83
#